data_AF-A0AAV9P7I1-F1
#
_entry.id   AF-A0AAV9P7I1-F1
#
_cell.length_a   1.000
_cell.length_b   1.000
_cell.length_c   1.000
_cell.angle_alpha   90.00
_cell.angle_beta   90.00
_cell.angle_gamma   90.00
#
_symmetry.space_group_name_H-M   'P 1'
#
loop_
_entity.id
_entity.type
_entity.pdbx_description
1 polymer ?
#
loop_
_entity_poly.entity_id
_entity_poly.type
_entity_poly.pdbx_seq_one_letter_code
_entity_poly.pdbx_strand_id
1 'polypeptide(L)'
;MASNPNTAPPAGKPSSRMLEGLRRIAQDQDQLAAIAARADASEWFDRHSPGTRKARALTRKNFEACIKQVFGKETVEEIWNQETFIDYTKQFLDVMNILSPGGKVGKKPKAGVLWAHMASLKWWAVRFIGNFGAIYPTWQSKVTSHIHLVARTHDLEKGFHAKNNLTDTELLLFYRQLITLHQGVDD
;
A
#
# COMPACT_ATOMS: atom_id res chain seq x y z
N MET A 1 22.43 -2.61 -47.90
CA MET A 1 22.12 -3.68 -46.92
C MET A 1 20.94 -3.21 -46.10
N ALA A 2 19.77 -3.83 -46.27
CA ALA A 2 18.58 -3.47 -45.51
C ALA A 2 18.73 -3.99 -44.07
N SER A 3 18.69 -3.10 -43.09
CA SER A 3 18.74 -3.46 -41.67
C SER A 3 17.48 -4.21 -41.29
N ASN A 4 17.65 -5.38 -40.68
CA ASN A 4 16.57 -6.23 -40.19
C ASN A 4 15.74 -5.45 -39.15
N PRO A 5 14.42 -5.26 -39.32
CA PRO A 5 13.60 -4.39 -38.45
C PRO A 5 13.43 -4.91 -37.02
N ASN A 6 13.90 -6.12 -36.72
CA ASN A 6 13.80 -6.78 -35.41
C ASN A 6 15.08 -6.71 -34.56
N THR A 7 16.13 -6.00 -34.99
CA THR A 7 17.33 -5.80 -34.17
C THR A 7 17.30 -4.44 -33.49
N ALA A 8 17.44 -4.43 -32.16
CA ALA A 8 17.60 -3.20 -31.40
C ALA A 8 18.71 -2.33 -32.04
N PRO A 9 18.49 -1.01 -32.20
CA PRO A 9 19.48 -0.15 -32.81
C PRO A 9 20.81 -0.22 -32.04
N PRO A 10 21.96 -0.16 -32.72
CA PRO A 10 23.25 -0.20 -32.06
C PRO A 10 23.38 0.98 -31.09
N ALA A 11 23.88 0.72 -29.88
CA ALA A 11 24.08 1.77 -28.89
C ALA A 11 25.03 2.84 -29.44
N GLY A 12 24.60 4.11 -29.38
CA GLY A 12 25.45 5.24 -29.75
C GLY A 12 26.66 5.36 -28.82
N LYS A 13 27.77 5.89 -29.34
CA LYS A 13 28.96 6.14 -28.52
C LYS A 13 28.66 7.26 -27.51
N PRO A 14 28.99 7.09 -26.22
CA PRO A 14 28.85 8.16 -25.24
C PRO A 14 29.78 9.33 -25.57
N SER A 15 29.41 10.54 -25.16
CA SER A 15 30.21 11.73 -25.41
C SER A 15 31.52 11.71 -24.61
N SER A 16 32.57 12.33 -25.16
CA SER A 16 33.87 12.45 -24.49
C SER A 16 33.75 13.13 -23.12
N ARG A 17 32.92 14.18 -23.01
CA ARG A 17 32.62 14.87 -21.75
C ARG A 17 32.01 13.96 -20.70
N MET A 18 31.11 13.05 -21.09
CA MET A 18 30.50 12.09 -20.17
C MET A 18 31.53 11.07 -19.67
N LEU A 19 32.36 10.53 -20.57
CA LEU A 19 33.41 9.58 -20.20
C LEU A 19 34.42 10.19 -19.23
N GLU A 20 34.80 11.45 -19.44
CA GLU A 20 35.71 12.16 -18.53
C GLU A 20 35.08 12.40 -17.15
N GLY A 21 33.80 12.77 -17.11
CA GLY A 21 33.05 12.86 -15.85
C GLY A 21 32.98 11.53 -15.10
N LEU A 22 32.74 10.42 -15.81
CA LEU A 22 32.72 9.08 -15.21
C LEU A 22 34.07 8.68 -14.64
N ARG A 23 35.19 8.98 -15.32
CA ARG A 23 36.54 8.73 -14.79
C ARG A 23 36.81 9.50 -13.51
N ARG A 24 36.43 10.78 -13.47
CA ARG A 24 36.59 11.62 -12.29
C ARG A 24 35.81 11.06 -11.09
N ILE A 25 34.56 10.65 -11.31
CA ILE A 25 33.75 10.02 -10.25
C ILE A 25 34.35 8.66 -9.85
N ALA A 26 34.84 7.87 -10.80
CA ALA A 26 35.43 6.56 -10.53
C ALA A 26 36.71 6.63 -9.66
N GLN A 27 37.42 7.77 -9.69
CA GLN A 27 38.62 8.01 -8.88
C GLN A 27 38.28 8.55 -7.47
N ASP A 28 37.07 9.04 -7.26
CA ASP A 28 36.59 9.60 -5.99
C ASP A 28 35.79 8.53 -5.22
N GLN A 29 36.48 7.82 -4.32
CA GLN A 29 35.89 6.74 -3.52
C GLN A 29 34.75 7.23 -2.61
N ASP A 30 34.85 8.45 -2.08
CA ASP A 30 33.82 9.03 -1.22
C ASP A 30 32.55 9.33 -2.01
N GLN A 31 32.68 9.86 -3.23
CA GLN A 31 31.54 10.06 -4.12
C GLN A 31 30.89 8.74 -4.55
N LEU A 32 31.68 7.71 -4.87
CA LEU A 32 31.14 6.39 -5.19
C LEU A 32 30.39 5.77 -4.01
N ALA A 33 30.96 5.83 -2.81
CA ALA A 33 30.30 5.36 -1.59
C ALA A 33 29.00 6.13 -1.33
N ALA A 34 28.98 7.45 -1.51
CA ALA A 34 27.78 8.26 -1.37
C ALA A 34 26.71 7.94 -2.44
N ILE A 35 27.10 7.63 -3.68
CA ILE A 35 26.19 7.19 -4.73
C ILE A 35 25.57 5.83 -4.38
N ALA A 36 26.39 4.87 -3.95
CA ALA A 36 25.93 3.54 -3.53
C ALA A 36 24.95 3.65 -2.35
N ALA A 37 25.30 4.38 -1.30
CA ALA A 37 24.44 4.59 -0.14
C ALA A 37 23.09 5.24 -0.50
N ARG A 38 23.07 6.20 -1.44
CA ARG A 38 21.82 6.80 -1.93
C ARG A 38 20.99 5.82 -2.76
N ALA A 39 21.64 4.98 -3.56
CA ALA A 39 20.96 3.95 -4.34
C ALA A 39 20.26 2.96 -3.40
N ASP A 40 20.96 2.48 -2.37
CA ASP A 40 20.40 1.57 -1.36
C ASP A 40 19.27 2.24 -0.56
N ALA A 41 19.45 3.50 -0.14
CA ALA A 41 18.41 4.25 0.56
C ALA A 41 17.16 4.51 -0.29
N SER A 42 17.32 4.60 -1.62
CA SER A 42 16.20 4.88 -2.53
C SER A 42 15.19 3.74 -2.60
N GLU A 43 15.62 2.50 -2.38
CA GLU A 43 14.75 1.33 -2.32
C GLU A 43 13.69 1.50 -1.22
N TRP A 44 14.09 2.01 -0.06
CA TRP A 44 13.24 2.17 1.12
C TRP A 44 12.54 3.53 1.21
N PHE A 45 12.84 4.44 0.29
CA PHE A 45 12.27 5.78 0.30
C PHE A 45 10.78 5.78 -0.07
N ASP A 46 9.94 6.16 0.89
CA ASP A 46 8.51 6.36 0.67
C ASP A 46 8.20 7.84 0.41
N ARG A 47 7.94 8.19 -0.86
CA ARG A 47 7.59 9.55 -1.30
C ARG A 47 6.20 10.04 -0.86
N HIS A 48 5.37 9.19 -0.28
CA HIS A 48 3.99 9.54 0.06
C HIS A 48 3.88 10.33 1.37
N SER A 49 2.69 10.90 1.61
CA SER A 49 2.39 11.70 2.79
C SER A 49 2.69 10.97 4.11
N PRO A 50 2.99 11.69 5.22
CA PRO A 50 3.26 11.08 6.53
C PRO A 50 2.17 10.10 7.00
N GLY A 51 0.89 10.41 6.73
CA GLY A 51 -0.22 9.51 7.05
C GLY A 51 -0.16 8.19 6.29
N THR A 52 0.18 8.22 5.01
CA THR A 52 0.35 7.01 4.18
C THR A 52 1.50 6.15 4.69
N ARG A 53 2.63 6.79 5.02
CA ARG A 53 3.81 6.11 5.59
C ARG A 53 3.47 5.40 6.91
N LYS A 54 2.76 6.11 7.80
CA LYS A 54 2.30 5.54 9.08
C LYS A 54 1.34 4.36 8.87
N ALA A 55 0.40 4.47 7.94
CA ALA A 55 -0.53 3.38 7.62
C ALA A 55 0.18 2.15 7.05
N ARG A 56 1.19 2.35 6.19
CA ARG A 56 2.02 1.26 5.65
C ARG A 56 2.83 0.57 6.74
N ALA A 57 3.50 1.34 7.60
CA ALA A 57 4.25 0.79 8.74
C ALA A 57 3.35 -0.01 9.69
N LEU A 58 2.16 0.52 10.01
CA LEU A 58 1.18 -0.18 10.83
C LEU A 58 0.68 -1.47 10.16
N THR A 59 0.36 -1.42 8.86
CA THR A 59 -0.10 -2.61 8.13
C THR A 59 0.97 -3.69 8.12
N ARG A 60 2.24 -3.35 7.89
CA ARG A 60 3.35 -4.30 7.97
C ARG A 60 3.44 -4.92 9.37
N LYS A 61 3.44 -4.09 10.41
CA LYS A 61 3.50 -4.56 11.81
C LYS A 61 2.38 -5.56 12.10
N ASN A 62 1.15 -5.23 11.70
CA ASN A 62 -0.01 -6.08 11.93
C ASN A 62 0.06 -7.36 11.08
N PHE A 63 0.53 -7.28 9.84
CA PHE A 63 0.70 -8.43 8.96
C PHE A 63 1.71 -9.41 9.54
N GLU A 64 2.92 -8.95 9.86
CA GLU A 64 3.97 -9.80 10.44
C GLU A 64 3.53 -10.40 11.78
N ALA A 65 2.87 -9.61 12.64
CA ALA A 65 2.31 -10.11 13.91
C ALA A 65 1.23 -11.18 13.69
N CYS A 66 0.35 -10.99 12.71
CA CYS A 66 -0.69 -11.96 12.35
C CYS A 66 -0.05 -13.27 11.88
N ILE A 67 0.95 -13.21 10.99
CA ILE A 67 1.56 -14.43 10.46
C ILE A 67 2.37 -15.17 11.53
N LYS A 68 3.08 -14.43 12.39
CA LYS A 68 3.77 -15.00 13.57
C LYS A 68 2.80 -15.72 14.50
N GLN A 69 1.74 -15.04 14.94
CA GLN A 69 0.84 -15.57 15.97
C GLN A 69 -0.09 -16.67 15.44
N VAL A 70 -0.58 -16.56 14.20
CA VAL A 70 -1.58 -17.47 13.65
C VAL A 70 -0.95 -18.63 12.89
N PHE A 71 0.17 -18.41 12.21
CA PHE A 71 0.80 -19.40 11.31
C PHE A 71 2.21 -19.82 11.74
N GLY A 72 2.73 -19.31 12.86
CA GLY A 72 3.98 -19.74 13.48
C GLY A 72 5.23 -19.47 12.65
N LYS A 73 5.20 -18.45 11.76
CA LYS A 73 6.36 -18.06 10.94
C LYS A 73 7.09 -16.92 11.61
N GLU A 74 8.38 -17.09 11.86
CA GLU A 74 9.14 -16.14 12.68
C GLU A 74 10.07 -15.25 11.87
N THR A 75 10.58 -15.74 10.74
CA THR A 75 11.53 -14.96 9.93
C THR A 75 10.81 -14.11 8.88
N VAL A 76 11.46 -13.03 8.44
CA VAL A 76 10.93 -12.15 7.41
C VAL A 76 10.78 -12.92 6.10
N GLU A 77 11.72 -13.82 5.80
CA GLU A 77 11.75 -14.63 4.59
C GLU A 77 10.59 -15.63 4.53
N GLU A 78 10.18 -16.18 5.68
CA GLU A 78 9.02 -17.07 5.77
C GLU A 78 7.70 -16.30 5.60
N ILE A 79 7.61 -15.11 6.21
CA ILE A 79 6.40 -14.27 6.17
C ILE A 79 6.18 -13.69 4.76
N TRP A 80 7.26 -13.26 4.12
CA TRP A 80 7.27 -12.66 2.79
C TRP A 80 7.68 -13.67 1.70
N ASN A 81 7.35 -14.95 1.89
CA ASN A 81 7.63 -15.99 0.91
C ASN A 81 6.68 -15.89 -0.30
N GLN A 82 7.22 -15.92 -1.52
CA GLN A 82 6.44 -15.79 -2.76
C GLN A 82 5.31 -16.82 -2.89
N GLU A 83 5.52 -18.06 -2.45
CA GLU A 83 4.59 -19.18 -2.63
C GLU A 83 3.37 -19.06 -1.71
N THR A 84 3.58 -18.56 -0.49
CA THR A 84 2.53 -18.46 0.53
C THR A 84 1.93 -17.06 0.66
N PHE A 85 2.61 -16.03 0.14
CA PHE A 85 2.23 -14.62 0.34
C PHE A 85 0.80 -14.30 -0.09
N ILE A 86 0.30 -14.92 -1.16
CA ILE A 86 -1.08 -14.73 -1.62
C ILE A 86 -2.07 -15.20 -0.55
N ASP A 87 -1.85 -16.38 0.03
CA ASP A 87 -2.78 -16.95 0.99
C ASP A 87 -2.66 -16.27 2.35
N TYR A 88 -1.44 -15.93 2.79
CA TYR A 88 -1.22 -15.08 3.96
C TYR A 88 -1.87 -13.71 3.81
N THR A 89 -1.83 -13.10 2.63
CA THR A 89 -2.53 -11.82 2.38
C THR A 89 -4.04 -11.97 2.59
N LYS A 90 -4.67 -13.02 2.05
CA LYS A 90 -6.11 -13.24 2.20
C LYS A 90 -6.50 -13.47 3.66
N GLN A 91 -5.78 -14.36 4.34
CA GLN A 91 -6.01 -14.70 5.74
C GLN A 91 -5.83 -13.48 6.65
N PHE A 92 -4.80 -12.67 6.40
CA PHE A 92 -4.61 -11.42 7.11
C PHE A 92 -5.79 -10.45 6.92
N LEU A 93 -6.34 -10.34 5.71
CA LEU A 93 -7.51 -9.49 5.46
C LEU A 93 -8.75 -9.99 6.20
N ASP A 94 -8.94 -11.30 6.33
CA ASP A 94 -10.00 -11.88 7.15
C ASP A 94 -9.81 -11.56 8.64
N VAL A 95 -8.59 -11.75 9.15
CA VAL A 95 -8.24 -11.39 10.53
C VAL A 95 -8.49 -9.90 10.77
N MET A 96 -8.09 -9.04 9.84
CA MET A 96 -8.33 -7.61 9.97
C MET A 96 -9.82 -7.25 9.93
N ASN A 97 -10.63 -7.96 9.16
CA ASN A 97 -12.08 -7.78 9.16
C ASN A 97 -12.69 -8.18 10.52
N ILE A 98 -12.25 -9.31 11.10
CA ILE A 98 -12.72 -9.80 12.41
C ILE A 98 -12.30 -8.87 13.55
N LEU A 99 -11.04 -8.42 13.54
CA LEU A 99 -10.47 -7.58 14.59
C LEU A 99 -10.85 -6.10 14.45
N SER A 100 -11.29 -5.67 13.26
CA SER A 100 -11.78 -4.31 13.08
C SER A 100 -12.94 -4.10 14.04
N PRO A 101 -12.81 -3.22 15.05
CA PRO A 101 -13.94 -2.94 15.91
C PRO A 101 -15.05 -2.40 15.02
N GLY A 102 -16.16 -3.13 14.94
CA GLY A 102 -17.48 -2.56 14.64
C GLY A 102 -17.87 -1.60 15.76
N GLY A 103 -17.03 -0.57 15.95
CA GLY A 103 -16.86 0.23 17.15
C GLY A 103 -17.95 1.27 17.27
N LYS A 104 -19.15 0.75 17.51
CA LYS A 104 -20.41 1.29 18.01
C LYS A 104 -21.51 0.55 17.26
N VAL A 105 -22.44 -0.03 18.03
CA VAL A 105 -23.68 -0.66 17.55
C VAL A 105 -24.16 0.04 16.28
N GLY A 106 -24.16 -0.68 15.15
CA GLY A 106 -24.65 -0.20 13.86
C GLY A 106 -23.64 0.22 12.79
N LYS A 107 -22.31 0.19 13.02
CA LYS A 107 -21.32 0.53 11.98
C LYS A 107 -20.46 -0.67 11.59
N LYS A 108 -20.72 -1.23 10.40
CA LYS A 108 -19.90 -2.28 9.78
C LYS A 108 -18.60 -1.68 9.23
N PRO A 109 -17.47 -2.41 9.27
CA PRO A 109 -16.24 -1.92 8.65
C PRO A 109 -16.45 -1.70 7.15
N LYS A 110 -15.86 -0.62 6.61
CA LYS A 110 -15.93 -0.34 5.17
C LYS A 110 -15.00 -1.28 4.41
N ALA A 111 -15.45 -1.82 3.28
CA ALA A 111 -14.60 -2.63 2.42
C ALA A 111 -13.32 -1.88 1.98
N GLY A 112 -13.38 -0.54 1.92
CA GLY A 112 -12.24 0.34 1.63
C GLY A 112 -11.04 0.16 2.57
N VAL A 113 -11.24 -0.29 3.81
CA VAL A 113 -10.14 -0.57 4.75
C VAL A 113 -9.30 -1.76 4.27
N LEU A 114 -9.95 -2.82 3.76
CA LEU A 114 -9.25 -3.99 3.22
C LEU A 114 -8.42 -3.63 1.98
N TRP A 115 -8.95 -2.75 1.12
CA TRP A 115 -8.21 -2.21 -0.01
C TRP A 115 -7.00 -1.37 0.42
N ALA A 116 -7.12 -0.58 1.49
CA ALA A 116 -6.00 0.19 2.04
C ALA A 116 -4.89 -0.71 2.59
N HIS A 117 -5.26 -1.81 3.25
CA HIS A 117 -4.31 -2.85 3.67
C HIS A 117 -3.63 -3.52 2.48
N MET A 118 -4.40 -3.94 1.47
CA MET A 118 -3.86 -4.53 0.24
C MET A 118 -2.85 -3.57 -0.44
N ALA A 119 -3.20 -2.29 -0.60
CA ALA A 119 -2.31 -1.30 -1.20
C ALA A 119 -1.03 -1.07 -0.37
N SER A 120 -1.14 -1.15 0.96
CA SER A 120 0.01 -1.04 1.86
C SER A 120 0.91 -2.27 1.78
N LEU A 121 0.33 -3.48 1.74
CA LEU A 121 1.06 -4.73 1.57
C LEU A 121 1.80 -4.79 0.23
N LYS A 122 1.18 -4.33 -0.86
CA LYS A 122 1.86 -4.20 -2.16
C LYS A 122 3.17 -3.43 -2.06
N TRP A 123 3.17 -2.32 -1.32
CA TRP A 123 4.36 -1.47 -1.17
C TRP A 123 5.52 -2.22 -0.50
N TRP A 124 5.22 -3.04 0.51
CA TRP A 124 6.22 -3.88 1.18
C TRP A 124 6.61 -5.11 0.38
N ALA A 125 5.66 -5.76 -0.30
CA ALA A 125 5.89 -6.97 -1.09
C ALA A 125 6.92 -6.73 -2.21
N VAL A 126 6.87 -5.57 -2.87
CA VAL A 126 7.85 -5.18 -3.89
C VAL A 126 9.29 -5.13 -3.36
N ARG A 127 9.48 -4.96 -2.04
CA ARG A 127 10.80 -4.85 -1.38
C ARG A 127 11.25 -6.15 -0.74
N PHE A 128 10.33 -6.91 -0.14
CA PHE A 128 10.68 -8.16 0.53
C PHE A 128 10.65 -9.39 -0.38
N ILE A 129 9.90 -9.35 -1.48
CA ILE A 129 9.76 -10.49 -2.40
C ILE A 129 10.54 -10.19 -3.67
N GLY A 130 11.72 -10.80 -3.81
CA GLY A 130 12.67 -10.49 -4.89
C GLY A 130 12.10 -10.57 -6.31
N ASN A 131 11.10 -11.43 -6.55
CA ASN A 131 10.38 -11.51 -7.83
C ASN A 131 8.86 -11.30 -7.67
N PHE A 132 8.45 -10.30 -6.89
CA PHE A 132 7.03 -9.97 -6.75
C PHE A 132 6.34 -9.69 -8.10
N GLY A 133 7.08 -9.13 -9.07
CA GLY A 133 6.56 -8.82 -10.40
C GLY A 133 5.96 -10.03 -11.11
N ALA A 134 6.53 -11.23 -10.94
CA ALA A 134 6.01 -12.45 -11.54
C ALA A 134 4.66 -12.90 -10.95
N ILE A 135 4.44 -12.68 -9.65
CA ILE A 135 3.18 -13.07 -8.99
C ILE A 135 2.17 -11.94 -8.90
N TYR A 136 2.56 -10.69 -9.18
CA TYR A 136 1.71 -9.51 -8.98
C TYR A 136 0.34 -9.60 -9.67
N PRO A 137 0.21 -10.00 -10.95
CA PRO A 137 -1.12 -10.09 -11.59
C PRO A 137 -2.04 -11.09 -10.87
N THR A 138 -1.48 -12.25 -10.52
CA THR A 138 -2.20 -13.32 -9.82
C THR A 138 -2.57 -12.91 -8.40
N TRP A 139 -1.64 -12.29 -7.67
CA TRP A 139 -1.87 -11.74 -6.34
C TRP A 139 -2.96 -10.68 -6.36
N GLN A 140 -2.86 -9.69 -7.25
CA GLN A 140 -3.82 -8.60 -7.39
C GLN A 140 -5.22 -9.14 -7.67
N SER A 141 -5.36 -10.07 -8.61
CA SER A 141 -6.63 -10.70 -8.97
C SER A 141 -7.22 -11.50 -7.80
N LYS A 142 -6.47 -12.44 -7.22
CA LYS A 142 -6.96 -13.31 -6.14
C LYS A 142 -7.32 -12.53 -4.88
N VAL A 143 -6.52 -11.54 -4.48
CA VAL A 143 -6.77 -10.73 -3.30
C VAL A 143 -7.97 -9.79 -3.52
N THR A 144 -8.11 -9.22 -4.71
CA THR A 144 -9.31 -8.44 -5.09
C THR A 144 -10.58 -9.27 -4.96
N SER A 145 -10.61 -10.47 -5.56
CA SER A 145 -11.76 -11.38 -5.45
C SER A 145 -12.04 -11.76 -4.00
N HIS A 146 -11.00 -11.97 -3.19
CA HIS A 146 -11.14 -12.26 -1.76
C HIS A 146 -11.79 -11.09 -1.00
N ILE A 147 -11.33 -9.85 -1.22
CA ILE A 147 -11.94 -8.66 -0.60
C ILE A 147 -13.43 -8.55 -0.96
N HIS A 148 -13.80 -8.82 -2.22
CA HIS A 148 -15.20 -8.85 -2.63
C HIS A 148 -16.00 -9.96 -1.95
N LEU A 149 -15.41 -11.14 -1.78
CA LEU A 149 -16.02 -12.25 -1.04
C LEU A 149 -16.27 -11.85 0.42
N VAL A 150 -15.25 -11.34 1.13
CA VAL A 150 -15.37 -10.87 2.52
C VAL A 150 -16.43 -9.78 2.64
N ALA A 151 -16.43 -8.80 1.72
CA ALA A 151 -17.41 -7.73 1.70
C ALA A 151 -18.84 -8.23 1.50
N ARG A 152 -19.03 -9.31 0.72
CA ARG A 152 -20.34 -9.94 0.53
C ARG A 152 -20.75 -10.78 1.74
N THR A 153 -19.86 -11.61 2.26
CA THR A 153 -20.12 -12.54 3.36
C THR A 153 -20.41 -11.84 4.68
N HIS A 154 -19.69 -10.75 4.97
CA HIS A 154 -19.87 -9.97 6.20
C HIS A 154 -20.77 -8.73 6.01
N ASP A 155 -21.40 -8.61 4.83
CA ASP A 155 -22.25 -7.49 4.42
C ASP A 155 -21.61 -6.13 4.74
N LEU A 156 -20.32 -5.98 4.39
CA LEU A 156 -19.56 -4.77 4.65
C LEU A 156 -20.13 -3.59 3.87
N GLU A 157 -19.94 -2.39 4.40
CA GLU A 157 -20.34 -1.18 3.68
C GLU A 157 -19.52 -1.09 2.38
N LYS A 158 -20.19 -1.32 1.25
CA LYS A 158 -19.62 -1.25 -0.12
C LYS A 158 -19.61 0.19 -0.65
N GLY A 159 -20.24 1.11 0.06
CA GLY A 159 -20.40 2.49 -0.34
C GLY A 159 -19.09 3.28 -0.23
N PHE A 160 -18.64 3.82 -1.36
CA PHE A 160 -18.25 5.22 -1.36
C PHE A 160 -19.52 6.03 -1.15
N HIS A 161 -20.01 6.14 0.09
CA HIS A 161 -20.92 7.25 0.39
C HIS A 161 -20.14 8.50 0.01
N ALA A 162 -20.57 9.17 -1.07
CA ALA A 162 -20.05 10.47 -1.43
C ALA A 162 -20.08 11.28 -0.15
N LYS A 163 -18.91 11.72 0.33
CA LYS A 163 -18.74 12.32 1.66
C LYS A 163 -19.64 13.55 1.92
N ASN A 164 -20.43 13.98 0.93
CA ASN A 164 -21.19 15.23 0.91
C ASN A 164 -22.65 15.08 0.40
N ASN A 165 -23.28 13.90 0.43
CA ASN A 165 -24.74 13.82 0.22
C ASN A 165 -25.43 13.64 1.56
N LEU A 166 -25.36 14.66 2.42
CA LEU A 166 -26.39 14.82 3.43
C LEU A 166 -27.69 15.06 2.65
N THR A 167 -28.70 14.25 2.91
CA THR A 167 -30.05 14.53 2.41
C THR A 167 -30.56 15.83 3.05
N ASP A 168 -31.46 16.56 2.39
CA ASP A 168 -32.00 17.82 2.92
C ASP A 168 -32.53 17.67 4.35
N THR A 169 -33.10 16.49 4.67
CA THR A 169 -33.57 16.15 6.02
C THR A 169 -32.44 16.11 7.05
N GLU A 170 -31.28 15.55 6.72
CA GLU A 170 -30.13 15.48 7.62
C GLU A 170 -29.48 16.86 7.80
N LEU A 171 -29.40 17.65 6.72
CA LEU A 171 -28.99 19.06 6.76
C LEU A 171 -29.91 19.89 7.68
N LEU A 172 -31.23 19.68 7.57
CA LEU A 172 -32.21 20.38 8.41
C LEU A 172 -32.08 20.02 9.90
N LEU A 173 -31.77 18.76 10.21
CA LEU A 173 -31.53 18.31 11.58
C LEU A 173 -30.27 18.95 12.17
N PHE A 174 -29.17 19.02 11.41
CA PHE A 174 -27.95 19.72 11.84
C PHE A 174 -28.19 21.22 12.03
N TYR A 175 -28.94 21.85 11.12
CA TYR A 175 -29.26 23.28 11.21
C TYR A 175 -30.13 23.60 12.43
N ARG A 176 -31.15 22.79 12.72
CA ARG A 176 -31.97 22.94 13.93
C ARG A 176 -31.14 22.82 15.21
N GLN A 177 -30.26 21.83 15.29
CA GLN A 177 -29.40 21.65 16.46
C GLN A 177 -28.43 22.81 16.66
N LEU A 178 -27.89 23.38 15.57
CA LEU A 178 -27.03 24.57 15.61
C LEU A 178 -27.78 25.80 16.13
N ILE A 179 -29.03 26.02 15.70
CA ILE A 179 -29.89 27.10 16.18
C ILE A 179 -30.16 26.93 17.68
N THR A 180 -30.54 25.73 18.13
CA THR A 180 -30.79 25.47 19.56
C THR A 180 -29.55 25.71 20.43
N LEU A 181 -28.35 25.36 19.92
CA LEU A 181 -27.10 25.61 20.64
C LEU A 181 -26.69 27.10 20.65
N HIS A 182 -27.04 27.88 19.64
CA HIS A 182 -26.77 29.32 19.59
C HIS A 182 -27.82 30.16 20.33
N GLN A 183 -29.04 29.65 20.51
CA GLN A 183 -30.07 30.27 21.35
C GLN A 183 -29.84 30.06 22.86
N GLY A 184 -28.79 29.33 23.26
CA GLY A 184 -28.37 29.15 24.65
C GLY A 184 -27.16 29.99 25.07
N VAL A 185 -26.79 31.03 24.31
CA VAL A 185 -25.64 31.92 24.61
C VAL A 185 -26.08 33.33 25.06
N ASP A 186 -27.38 33.59 25.16
CA ASP A 186 -27.90 34.82 25.78
C ASP A 186 -28.77 34.45 27.00
N ASP A 187 -28.10 34.15 28.11
CA ASP A 187 -28.53 34.41 29.50
C ASP A 187 -27.29 34.59 30.39
#